data_AF-A0A2M7BNI9-F1
#
_entry.id   AF-A0A2M7BNI9-F1
#
_cell.length_a   1.000
_cell.length_b   1.000
_cell.length_c   1.000
_cell.angle_alpha   90.00
_cell.angle_beta   90.00
_cell.angle_gamma   90.00
#
_symmetry.space_group_name_H-M   'P 1'
#
loop_
_entity.id
_entity.type
_entity.pdbx_description
1 polymer ?
#
loop_
_entity_poly.entity_id
_entity_poly.type
_entity_poly.pdbx_seq_one_letter_code
_entity_poly.pdbx_strand_id
1 'polypeptide(L)'
;MNIKKNMLNKSKHQLVMGQILKDIYSDISISSLLGFKGGTCCYFFYDLPRFSVDLDFDLLIVNEENKQKVFDKIVGILGKYGEIKDKHIKHFT
;
A
#
# COMPACT_ATOMS: atom_id res chain seq x y z
N MET A 1 35.80 10.86 -5.07
CA MET A 1 34.42 11.26 -5.39
C MET A 1 33.48 10.40 -4.54
N ASN A 2 32.99 10.92 -3.41
CA ASN A 2 32.15 10.15 -2.48
C ASN A 2 30.72 10.10 -3.03
N ILE A 3 30.38 9.02 -3.74
CA ILE A 3 28.99 8.72 -4.07
C ILE A 3 28.33 8.33 -2.75
N LYS A 4 27.64 9.27 -2.09
CA LYS A 4 26.67 8.92 -1.05
C LYS A 4 25.61 8.06 -1.73
N LYS A 5 25.77 6.74 -1.65
CA LYS A 5 24.71 5.80 -2.01
C LYS A 5 23.56 6.11 -1.08
N ASN A 6 22.48 6.70 -1.60
CA ASN A 6 21.24 6.93 -0.84
C ASN A 6 20.68 5.55 -0.48
N MET A 7 21.10 5.05 0.67
CA MET A 7 20.67 3.77 1.21
C MET A 7 19.26 3.95 1.77
N LEU A 8 18.36 3.01 1.49
CA LEU A 8 17.00 3.04 2.00
C LEU A 8 17.01 3.08 3.54
N ASN A 9 16.39 4.09 4.12
CA ASN A 9 16.14 4.12 5.56
C ASN A 9 14.95 3.20 5.88
N LYS A 10 15.25 2.00 6.36
CA LYS A 10 14.25 0.96 6.67
C LYS A 10 13.20 1.42 7.68
N SER A 11 13.62 2.11 8.75
CA SER A 11 12.71 2.60 9.78
C SER A 11 11.75 3.66 9.24
N LYS A 12 12.25 4.59 8.42
CA LYS A 12 11.40 5.58 7.75
C LYS A 12 10.42 4.92 6.77
N HIS A 13 10.89 3.93 6.00
CA HIS A 13 10.04 3.18 5.06
C HIS A 13 8.92 2.45 5.78
N GLN A 14 9.24 1.73 6.87
CA GLN A 14 8.27 1.04 7.70
C GLN A 14 7.24 1.98 8.32
N LEU A 15 7.68 3.15 8.82
CA LEU A 15 6.77 4.17 9.36
C LEU A 15 5.77 4.65 8.29
N VAL A 16 6.24 4.95 7.08
CA VAL A 16 5.38 5.41 5.98
C VAL A 16 4.38 4.32 5.57
N MET A 17 4.82 3.07 5.44
CA MET A 17 3.91 1.94 5.16
C MET A 17 2.83 1.79 6.23
N GLY A 18 3.19 1.89 7.51
CA GLY A 18 2.23 1.84 8.62
C GLY A 18 1.24 2.99 8.59
N GLN A 19 1.67 4.20 8.23
CA GLN A 19 0.77 5.35 8.07
C GLN A 19 -0.19 5.19 6.90
N ILE A 20 0.29 4.71 5.74
CA ILE A 20 -0.57 4.38 4.58
C ILE A 20 -1.61 3.32 4.99
N LEU A 21 -1.18 2.24 5.64
CA LEU A 21 -2.07 1.19 6.12
C LEU A 21 -3.14 1.72 7.07
N LYS A 22 -2.76 2.60 8.01
CA LYS A 22 -3.68 3.27 8.92
C LYS A 22 -4.69 4.12 8.16
N ASP A 23 -4.26 4.92 7.19
CA ASP A 23 -5.17 5.79 6.41
C ASP A 23 -6.16 4.97 5.58
N ILE A 24 -5.72 3.85 4.99
CA ILE A 24 -6.59 2.92 4.24
C ILE A 24 -7.67 2.35 5.15
N TYR A 25 -7.29 1.80 6.31
CA TYR A 25 -8.24 1.17 7.23
C TYR A 25 -9.05 2.15 8.07
N SER A 26 -8.66 3.42 8.11
CA SER A 26 -9.47 4.49 8.74
C SER A 26 -10.55 5.04 7.79
N ASP A 27 -10.44 4.83 6.48
CA ASP A 27 -11.48 5.19 5.52
C ASP A 27 -12.58 4.10 5.51
N ILE A 28 -13.66 4.38 6.25
CA ILE A 28 -14.82 3.48 6.38
C ILE A 28 -15.48 3.10 5.05
N SER A 29 -15.26 3.88 3.98
CA SER A 29 -15.87 3.63 2.68
C SER A 29 -15.17 2.55 1.87
N ILE A 30 -13.91 2.20 2.21
CA ILE A 30 -13.09 1.20 1.51
C ILE A 30 -12.49 0.13 2.44
N SER A 31 -12.40 0.38 3.75
CA SER A 31 -11.74 -0.53 4.70
C SER A 31 -12.31 -1.95 4.67
N SER A 32 -13.64 -2.10 4.60
CA SER A 32 -14.30 -3.40 4.51
C SER A 32 -14.17 -4.07 3.13
N LEU A 33 -13.67 -3.35 2.12
CA LEU A 33 -13.47 -3.87 0.78
C LEU A 33 -12.05 -4.44 0.59
N LEU A 34 -11.11 -4.15 1.48
CA LEU A 34 -9.69 -4.48 1.31
C LEU A 34 -9.18 -5.46 2.37
N GLY A 35 -8.71 -6.62 1.92
CA GLY A 35 -7.98 -7.58 2.74
C GLY A 35 -6.47 -7.40 2.59
N PHE A 36 -5.78 -7.00 3.65
CA PHE A 36 -4.32 -6.85 3.64
C PHE A 36 -3.62 -8.21 3.66
N LYS A 37 -2.70 -8.42 2.72
CA LYS A 37 -2.01 -9.71 2.53
C LYS A 37 -0.54 -9.53 2.19
N GLY A 38 0.11 -10.64 1.82
CA GLY A 38 1.44 -10.63 1.23
C GLY A 38 2.55 -10.52 2.27
N GLY A 39 3.77 -10.31 1.78
CA GLY A 39 4.98 -10.34 2.60
C GLY A 39 5.02 -9.27 3.69
N THR A 40 4.47 -8.08 3.41
CA THR A 40 4.47 -6.98 4.39
C THR A 40 3.43 -7.19 5.48
N CYS A 41 2.33 -7.89 5.19
CA CYS A 41 1.39 -8.34 6.23
C CYS A 41 2.08 -9.32 7.19
N CYS A 42 2.78 -10.33 6.66
CA CYS A 42 3.61 -11.23 7.46
C CYS A 42 4.73 -10.50 8.23
N TYR A 43 5.33 -9.48 7.64
CA TYR A 43 6.36 -8.66 8.27
C TYR A 43 5.83 -7.83 9.45
N PHE A 44 4.62 -7.29 9.35
CA PHE A 44 4.04 -6.48 10.43
C PHE A 44 3.39 -7.29 11.55
N PHE A 45 2.78 -8.42 11.22
CA PHE A 45 1.90 -9.13 12.16
C PHE A 45 2.38 -10.55 12.54
N TYR A 46 3.41 -11.08 11.88
CA TYR A 46 3.85 -12.47 12.02
C TYR A 46 5.39 -12.66 12.01
N ASP A 47 6.15 -11.62 12.43
CA ASP A 47 7.61 -11.68 12.63
C ASP A 47 8.42 -12.23 11.44
N LEU A 48 8.01 -11.94 10.20
CA LEU A 48 8.76 -12.37 9.02
C LEU A 48 10.21 -11.84 9.10
N PRO A 49 11.25 -12.71 9.04
CA PRO A 49 12.64 -12.32 9.32
C PRO A 49 13.30 -11.54 8.17
N ARG A 50 12.58 -11.26 7.09
CA ARG A 50 13.05 -10.46 5.96
C ARG A 50 12.31 -9.14 5.90
N PHE A 51 13.03 -8.09 5.49
CA PHE A 51 12.42 -6.81 5.17
C PHE A 51 11.50 -6.95 3.94
N SER A 52 10.37 -6.24 3.98
CA SER A 52 9.38 -6.21 2.92
C SER A 52 8.99 -4.76 2.64
N VAL A 53 8.70 -4.43 1.38
CA VAL A 53 8.59 -3.03 0.92
C VAL A 53 7.25 -2.69 0.27
N ASP A 54 6.46 -3.70 -0.11
CA ASP A 54 5.24 -3.56 -0.91
C ASP A 54 3.99 -3.75 -0.05
N LEU A 55 2.91 -3.01 -0.33
CA LEU A 55 1.63 -3.22 0.34
C LEU A 55 0.68 -3.96 -0.62
N ASP A 56 0.38 -5.22 -0.32
CA ASP A 56 -0.50 -6.06 -1.13
C ASP A 56 -1.90 -6.17 -0.52
N PHE A 57 -2.93 -6.02 -1.35
CA PHE A 57 -4.33 -6.14 -0.91
C PHE A 57 -5.14 -6.99 -1.88
N ASP A 58 -6.13 -7.70 -1.34
CA ASP A 58 -7.22 -8.28 -2.11
C ASP A 58 -8.47 -7.40 -2.02
N LEU A 59 -9.15 -7.23 -3.15
CA LEU A 59 -10.50 -6.66 -3.18
C LEU A 59 -11.50 -7.76 -2.83
N LEU A 60 -12.14 -7.65 -1.65
CA LEU A 60 -12.99 -8.69 -1.08
C LEU A 60 -14.36 -8.79 -1.76
N ILE A 61 -14.88 -7.67 -2.28
CA ILE A 61 -16.16 -7.62 -3.01
C ILE A 61 -15.87 -7.06 -4.40
N VAL A 62 -15.70 -7.96 -5.36
CA VAL A 62 -15.25 -7.63 -6.72
C VAL A 62 -16.44 -7.22 -7.60
N ASN A 63 -16.55 -5.93 -7.88
CA ASN A 63 -17.40 -5.37 -8.92
C ASN A 63 -16.76 -4.07 -9.44
N GLU A 64 -17.23 -3.54 -10.58
CA GLU A 64 -16.62 -2.37 -11.22
C GLU A 64 -16.72 -1.09 -10.36
N GLU A 65 -17.84 -0.91 -9.64
CA GLU A 65 -18.02 0.22 -8.73
C GLU A 65 -16.97 0.22 -7.61
N ASN A 66 -16.79 -0.91 -6.94
CA ASN A 66 -15.83 -1.07 -5.85
C ASN A 66 -14.40 -0.96 -6.35
N LYS A 67 -14.07 -1.50 -7.53
CA LYS A 67 -12.75 -1.34 -8.15
C LYS A 67 -12.43 0.14 -8.34
N GLN A 68 -13.33 0.89 -8.98
CA GLN A 68 -13.14 2.32 -9.24
C GLN A 68 -13.06 3.13 -7.94
N LYS A 69 -14.00 2.88 -7.01
CA LYS A 69 -14.04 3.55 -5.71
C LYS A 69 -12.76 3.35 -4.90
N VAL A 70 -12.26 2.11 -4.82
CA VAL A 70 -11.00 1.80 -4.14
C VAL A 70 -9.84 2.49 -4.85
N PHE A 71 -9.78 2.41 -6.18
CA PHE A 71 -8.70 3.02 -6.96
C PHE A 71 -8.58 4.53 -6.70
N ASP A 72 -9.69 5.26 -6.79
CA ASP A 72 -9.69 6.72 -6.58
C ASP A 72 -9.30 7.10 -5.15
N LYS A 73 -9.78 6.34 -4.16
CA LYS A 73 -9.43 6.56 -2.76
C LYS A 73 -7.96 6.28 -2.47
N ILE A 74 -7.41 5.19 -2.99
CA ILE A 74 -5.99 4.85 -2.83
C ILE A 74 -5.12 5.94 -3.46
N VAL A 75 -5.46 6.43 -4.66
CA VAL A 75 -4.75 7.56 -5.29
C VAL A 75 -4.76 8.79 -4.39
N GLY A 76 -5.91 9.13 -3.80
CA GLY A 76 -6.03 10.25 -2.86
C GLY A 76 -5.21 10.07 -1.58
N ILE A 77 -5.18 8.86 -1.01
CA ILE A 77 -4.39 8.54 0.18
C ILE A 77 -2.89 8.62 -0.12
N LEU A 78 -2.43 7.99 -1.20
CA LEU A 78 -1.01 7.93 -1.56
C LEU A 78 -0.43 9.30 -1.92
N GLY A 79 -1.25 10.21 -2.46
CA GLY A 79 -0.85 11.60 -2.73
C GLY A 79 -0.38 12.39 -1.51
N LYS A 80 -0.70 11.94 -0.28
CA LYS A 80 -0.18 12.54 0.96
C LYS A 80 1.26 12.14 1.28
N TYR A 81 1.72 10.99 0.76
CA TYR A 81 2.99 10.37 1.15
C TYR A 81 4.08 10.49 0.08
N GLY A 82 3.71 10.87 -1.14
CA GLY A 82 4.65 11.07 -2.23
C GLY A 82 3.98 11.36 -3.56
N GLU A 83 4.79 11.33 -4.62
CA GLU A 83 4.35 11.52 -5.99
C GLU A 83 4.04 10.17 -6.64
N ILE A 84 2.82 10.03 -7.17
CA ILE A 84 2.40 8.83 -7.89
C ILE A 84 3.04 8.86 -9.29
N LYS A 85 3.92 7.89 -9.57
CA LYS A 85 4.62 7.79 -10.86
C LYS A 85 3.82 7.05 -11.94
N ASP A 86 3.01 6.07 -11.54
CA ASP A 86 2.12 5.33 -12.43
C ASP A 86 0.86 4.91 -11.66
N LYS A 87 -0.27 4.82 -12.37
CA LYS A 87 -1.52 4.26 -11.84
C LYS A 87 -2.35 3.70 -13.00
N HIS A 88 -2.82 2.47 -12.85
CA HIS A 88 -3.69 1.85 -13.84
C HIS A 88 -4.58 0.78 -13.18
N ILE A 89 -5.80 0.63 -13.68
CA ILE A 89 -6.63 -0.54 -13.40
C ILE A 89 -6.27 -1.58 -14.47
N LYS A 90 -5.70 -2.71 -14.05
CA LYS A 90 -5.38 -3.80 -14.98
C LYS A 90 -6.67 -4.43 -15.49
N HIS A 91 -6.86 -4.41 -16.80
CA HIS A 91 -7.85 -5.26 -17.47
C HIS A 91 -7.16 -6.58 -17.83
N PHE A 92 -7.76 -7.71 -17.45
CA PHE A 92 -7.29 -9.02 -17.91
C PHE A 92 -7.53 -9.10 -19.42
N THR A 93 -6.46 -9.29 -20.20
CA THR A 93 -6.51 -9.78 -21.58
C THR A 93 -6.16 -11.26 -21.56
#